data_AF-A0A9J9HH19-F1
#
_entry.id   AF-A0A9J9HH19-F1
#
_cell.length_a   1.000
_cell.length_b   1.000
_cell.length_c   1.000
_cell.angle_alpha   90.00
_cell.angle_beta   90.00
_cell.angle_gamma   90.00
#
_symmetry.space_group_name_H-M   'P 1'
#
loop_
_entity.id
_entity.type
_entity.pdbx_description
1 polymer ?
#
loop_
_entity_poly.entity_id
_entity_poly.type
_entity_poly.pdbx_seq_one_letter_code
_entity_poly.pdbx_strand_id
1 'polypeptide(L)'
;MPIDTNLVPGAYVNVRPLEGFEMETPWHRGRVLLIGDAAHPTTPQLASGAGIAVEDALVLAEEFTRGLPVEETLQAYTERREWRCRLVVSSSVKIGQLEQARAPVEEQTAIVEYALARLAEPV
;
A
#
# COMPACT_ATOMS: atom_id res chain seq x y z
N MET A 1 13.46 6.93 -22.96
CA MET A 1 14.16 5.69 -22.59
C MET A 1 13.86 4.68 -23.69
N PRO A 2 14.87 4.10 -24.38
CA PRO A 2 14.59 3.07 -25.37
C PRO A 2 14.12 1.80 -24.63
N ILE A 3 13.01 1.23 -25.09
CA ILE A 3 12.50 -0.06 -24.62
C ILE A 3 13.52 -1.13 -25.04
N ASP A 4 13.86 -2.05 -24.12
CA ASP A 4 14.85 -3.10 -24.34
C ASP A 4 14.52 -3.93 -25.60
N THR A 5 15.55 -4.21 -26.40
CA THR A 5 15.46 -4.93 -27.69
C THR A 5 15.26 -6.43 -27.54
N ASN A 6 15.16 -6.95 -26.31
CA ASN A 6 14.90 -8.36 -25.99
C ASN A 6 13.42 -8.80 -26.17
N LEU A 7 12.58 -7.96 -26.74
CA LEU A 7 11.19 -8.31 -27.05
C LEU A 7 11.13 -9.21 -28.29
N VAL A 8 10.39 -10.32 -28.20
CA VAL A 8 10.11 -11.16 -29.38
C VAL A 8 9.26 -10.40 -30.40
N PRO A 9 9.42 -10.65 -31.71
CA PRO A 9 8.55 -10.08 -32.72
C PRO A 9 7.07 -10.35 -32.40
N GLY A 10 6.25 -9.29 -32.38
CA GLY A 10 4.83 -9.37 -32.04
C GLY A 10 4.50 -9.32 -30.54
N ALA A 11 5.48 -9.10 -29.67
CA ALA A 11 5.24 -8.88 -28.24
C ALA A 11 4.32 -7.67 -28.00
N TYR A 12 3.31 -7.85 -27.17
CA TYR A 12 2.43 -6.79 -26.71
C TYR A 12 2.98 -6.16 -25.44
N VAL A 13 3.25 -4.86 -25.47
CA VAL A 13 3.70 -4.09 -24.31
C VAL A 13 2.55 -3.21 -23.83
N ASN A 14 2.06 -3.47 -22.62
CA ASN A 14 1.07 -2.63 -21.96
C ASN A 14 1.76 -1.61 -21.07
N VAL A 15 1.78 -0.35 -21.51
CA VAL A 15 2.35 0.75 -20.72
C VAL A 15 1.23 1.41 -19.93
N ARG A 16 1.39 1.48 -18.61
CA ARG A 16 0.45 2.16 -17.70
C ARG A 16 1.22 3.06 -16.73
N PRO A 17 0.69 4.24 -16.40
CA PRO A 17 1.24 5.04 -15.33
C PRO A 17 1.09 4.27 -14.00
N LEU A 18 2.08 4.44 -13.12
CA LEU A 18 2.01 3.97 -11.75
C LEU A 18 1.54 5.11 -10.88
N GLU A 19 0.43 4.91 -10.17
CA GLU A 19 -0.18 5.91 -9.32
C GLU A 19 -0.33 5.32 -7.91
N GLY A 20 -0.05 6.14 -6.91
CA GLY A 20 -0.30 5.83 -5.52
C GLY A 20 -0.73 7.10 -4.80
N PHE A 21 -1.67 6.96 -3.87
CA PHE A 21 -2.11 8.08 -3.05
C PHE A 21 -2.56 7.58 -1.67
N GLU A 22 -2.55 8.49 -0.72
CA GLU A 22 -3.06 8.25 0.63
C GLU A 22 -4.43 8.90 0.77
N MET A 23 -5.46 8.12 1.09
CA MET A 23 -6.77 8.67 1.43
C MET A 23 -6.75 9.25 2.85
N GLU A 24 -7.34 10.44 3.01
CA GLU A 24 -7.56 11.03 4.33
C GLU A 24 -8.57 10.20 5.14
N THR A 25 -8.33 10.09 6.45
CA THR A 25 -9.25 9.44 7.37
C THR A 25 -10.42 10.37 7.74
N PRO A 26 -11.61 9.82 8.07
CA PRO A 26 -11.94 8.40 8.14
C PRO A 26 -12.18 7.76 6.76
N TRP A 27 -11.87 6.47 6.62
CA TRP A 27 -12.08 5.71 5.37
C TRP A 27 -13.51 5.18 5.19
N HIS A 28 -14.41 5.50 6.11
CA HIS A 28 -15.79 5.05 6.10
C HIS A 28 -16.79 6.21 6.11
N ARG A 29 -18.00 5.90 5.64
CA ARG A 29 -19.16 6.78 5.75
C ARG A 29 -20.42 5.95 6.00
N GLY A 30 -21.03 6.12 7.16
CA GLY A 30 -22.14 5.28 7.59
C GLY A 30 -21.70 3.80 7.66
N ARG A 31 -22.30 2.95 6.83
CA ARG A 31 -22.02 1.49 6.78
C ARG A 31 -21.16 1.08 5.58
N VAL A 32 -20.50 2.03 4.92
CA VAL A 32 -19.62 1.78 3.77
C VAL A 32 -18.19 2.09 4.18
N LEU A 33 -17.26 1.18 3.89
CA LEU A 33 -15.83 1.28 4.17
C LEU A 33 -15.05 1.01 2.88
N LEU A 34 -13.98 1.76 2.64
CA LEU A 34 -13.00 1.50 1.58
C LEU A 34 -11.77 0.78 2.18
N ILE A 35 -11.28 -0.24 1.48
CA ILE A 35 -10.09 -1.04 1.84
C ILE A 35 -9.25 -1.34 0.60
N GLY A 36 -8.03 -1.84 0.77
CA GLY A 36 -7.15 -2.18 -0.36
C GLY A 36 -6.86 -0.97 -1.25
N ASP A 37 -6.72 -1.20 -2.55
CA ASP A 37 -6.43 -0.14 -3.52
C ASP A 37 -7.51 0.96 -3.60
N ALA A 38 -8.71 0.74 -3.05
CA ALA A 38 -9.73 1.78 -2.97
C ALA A 38 -9.42 2.85 -1.91
N ALA A 39 -8.65 2.51 -0.86
CA ALA A 39 -8.27 3.43 0.22
C ALA A 39 -6.77 3.78 0.19
N HIS A 40 -5.91 2.85 -0.22
CA HIS A 40 -4.46 3.00 -0.18
C HIS A 40 -3.79 2.29 -1.37
N PRO A 41 -4.05 2.76 -2.60
CA PRO A 41 -3.34 2.27 -3.78
C PRO A 41 -1.87 2.67 -3.70
N THR A 42 -1.00 1.74 -4.08
CA THR A 42 0.46 1.91 -3.98
C THR A 42 1.15 1.58 -5.29
N THR A 43 2.34 2.12 -5.48
CA THR A 43 3.27 1.67 -6.53
C THR A 43 3.92 0.34 -6.13
N PRO A 44 4.43 -0.48 -7.07
CA PRO A 44 4.85 -1.86 -6.81
C PRO A 44 6.20 -1.99 -6.08
N GLN A 45 6.94 -0.91 -5.83
CA GLN A 45 8.34 -0.93 -5.38
C GLN A 45 8.55 -1.67 -4.05
N LEU A 46 7.64 -1.58 -3.09
CA LEU A 46 7.75 -2.33 -1.82
C LEU A 46 7.13 -3.73 -1.91
N ALA A 47 6.52 -4.11 -3.04
CA ALA A 47 5.84 -5.39 -3.26
C ALA A 47 4.80 -5.78 -2.17
N SER A 48 4.23 -4.80 -1.47
CA SER A 48 3.43 -5.03 -0.26
C SER A 48 1.96 -4.62 -0.40
N GLY A 49 1.52 -4.13 -1.56
CA GLY A 49 0.13 -3.66 -1.78
C GLY A 49 -0.92 -4.75 -1.54
N ALA A 50 -0.72 -5.95 -2.09
CA ALA A 50 -1.62 -7.07 -1.85
C ALA A 50 -1.61 -7.52 -0.37
N GLY A 51 -0.44 -7.45 0.29
CA GLY A 51 -0.28 -7.79 1.69
C GLY A 51 -1.12 -6.89 2.61
N ILE A 52 -1.05 -5.57 2.42
CA ILE A 52 -1.84 -4.62 3.23
C ILE A 52 -3.34 -4.75 2.98
N ALA A 53 -3.78 -5.13 1.78
CA ALA A 53 -5.19 -5.41 1.50
C ALA A 53 -5.68 -6.70 2.18
N VAL A 54 -4.83 -7.72 2.32
CA VAL A 54 -5.15 -8.94 3.08
C VAL A 54 -5.21 -8.63 4.58
N GLU A 55 -4.27 -7.84 5.09
CA GLU A 55 -4.29 -7.35 6.47
C GLU A 55 -5.57 -6.57 6.79
N ASP A 56 -6.10 -5.79 5.84
CA ASP A 56 -7.38 -5.10 6.02
C ASP A 56 -8.52 -6.07 6.33
N ALA A 57 -8.63 -7.15 5.54
CA ALA A 57 -9.66 -8.15 5.74
C ALA A 57 -9.54 -8.83 7.10
N LEU A 58 -8.31 -9.10 7.55
CA LEU A 58 -8.04 -9.71 8.85
C LEU A 58 -8.45 -8.76 10.00
N VAL A 59 -7.94 -7.53 10.00
CA VAL A 59 -8.24 -6.56 11.07
C VAL A 59 -9.72 -6.23 11.09
N LEU A 60 -10.35 -6.05 9.92
CA LEU A 60 -11.79 -5.79 9.84
C LEU A 60 -12.58 -6.93 10.50
N ALA A 61 -12.25 -8.19 10.19
CA ALA A 61 -12.90 -9.34 10.82
C ALA A 61 -12.72 -9.32 12.34
N GLU A 62 -11.51 -9.07 12.84
CA GLU A 62 -11.22 -8.97 14.27
C GLU A 62 -12.03 -7.86 14.95
N GLU A 63 -12.05 -6.64 14.40
CA GLU A 63 -12.80 -5.53 14.98
C GLU A 63 -14.32 -5.80 15.03
N PHE A 64 -14.87 -6.47 14.01
CA PHE A 64 -16.28 -6.88 14.02
C PHE A 64 -16.60 -7.97 15.06
N THR A 65 -15.63 -8.80 15.44
CA THR A 65 -15.84 -9.80 16.50
C THR A 65 -15.94 -9.20 17.91
N ARG A 66 -15.56 -7.93 18.09
CA ARG A 66 -15.58 -7.25 19.39
C ARG A 66 -16.99 -6.83 19.85
N GLY A 67 -17.99 -6.89 18.97
CA GLY A 67 -19.39 -6.59 19.30
C GLY A 67 -19.70 -5.11 19.53
N LEU A 68 -18.86 -4.20 19.02
CA LEU A 68 -19.10 -2.75 19.05
C LEU A 68 -20.18 -2.33 18.04
N PRO A 69 -20.80 -1.15 18.22
CA PRO A 69 -21.62 -0.54 17.17
C PRO A 69 -20.82 -0.38 15.87
N VAL A 70 -21.48 -0.57 14.72
CA VAL A 70 -20.80 -0.61 13.41
C VAL A 70 -19.92 0.62 13.16
N GLU A 71 -20.38 1.82 13.50
CA GLU A 71 -19.60 3.03 13.27
C GLU A 71 -18.33 3.09 14.15
N GLU A 72 -18.41 2.63 15.39
CA GLU A 72 -17.26 2.50 16.29
C GLU A 72 -16.28 1.40 15.81
N THR A 73 -16.80 0.29 15.29
CA THR A 73 -15.98 -0.77 14.67
C THR A 73 -15.19 -0.25 13.47
N LEU A 74 -15.84 0.52 12.58
CA LEU A 74 -15.18 1.06 11.39
C LEU A 74 -14.13 2.14 11.73
N GLN A 75 -14.39 2.93 12.77
CA GLN A 75 -13.42 3.87 13.31
C GLN A 75 -12.21 3.13 13.92
N ALA A 76 -12.45 2.12 14.76
CA ALA A 76 -11.38 1.31 15.37
C ALA A 76 -10.52 0.59 14.32
N TYR A 77 -11.14 0.06 13.25
CA TYR A 77 -10.44 -0.49 12.10
C TYR A 77 -9.51 0.56 11.45
N THR A 78 -10.03 1.76 11.18
CA THR A 78 -9.27 2.84 10.54
C THR A 78 -8.06 3.23 11.40
N GLU A 79 -8.25 3.42 12.70
CA GLU A 79 -7.18 3.78 13.65
C GLU A 79 -6.08 2.73 13.72
N ARG A 80 -6.43 1.44 13.69
CA ARG A 80 -5.45 0.35 13.72
C ARG A 80 -4.67 0.21 12.42
N ARG A 81 -5.28 0.52 11.27
CA ARG A 81 -4.70 0.30 9.94
C ARG A 81 -3.95 1.50 9.36
N GLU A 82 -4.36 2.72 9.69
CA GLU A 82 -3.91 3.96 9.04
C GLU A 82 -2.38 4.03 8.89
N TRP A 83 -1.65 3.80 9.98
CA TRP A 83 -0.20 3.95 9.98
C TRP A 83 0.52 2.91 9.09
N ARG A 84 0.05 1.66 9.07
CA ARG A 84 0.65 0.59 8.23
C ARG A 84 0.40 0.85 6.75
N CYS A 85 -0.84 1.20 6.40
CA CYS A 85 -1.19 1.49 5.02
C CYS A 85 -0.41 2.72 4.51
N ARG A 86 -0.33 3.80 5.31
CA ARG A 86 0.50 4.97 4.97
C ARG A 86 1.98 4.62 4.83
N LEU A 87 2.54 3.80 5.71
CA LEU A 87 3.94 3.38 5.61
C LEU A 87 4.23 2.70 4.27
N VAL A 88 3.36 1.79 3.82
CA VAL A 88 3.54 1.07 2.55
C VAL A 88 3.42 1.98 1.34
N VAL A 89 2.39 2.83 1.30
CA VAL A 89 2.16 3.75 0.18
C VAL A 89 3.31 4.76 0.09
N SER A 90 3.61 5.46 1.17
CA SER A 90 4.68 6.48 1.19
C SER A 90 6.05 5.90 0.86
N SER A 91 6.40 4.73 1.42
CA SER A 91 7.67 4.06 1.14
C SER A 91 7.78 3.64 -0.33
N SER A 92 6.73 3.04 -0.90
CA SER A 92 6.74 2.61 -2.30
C SER A 92 6.87 3.78 -3.27
N VAL A 93 6.10 4.85 -3.03
CA VAL A 93 6.17 6.07 -3.84
C VAL A 93 7.56 6.71 -3.72
N LYS A 94 8.13 6.76 -2.51
CA LYS A 94 9.46 7.33 -2.28
C LYS A 94 10.56 6.53 -3.01
N ILE A 95 10.50 5.20 -2.97
CA ILE A 95 11.44 4.35 -3.72
C ILE A 95 11.30 4.63 -5.23
N GLY A 96 10.07 4.72 -5.75
CA GLY A 96 9.84 5.04 -7.16
C GLY A 96 10.40 6.42 -7.57
N GLN A 97 10.32 7.41 -6.68
CA GLN A 97 10.94 8.72 -6.91
C GLN A 97 12.47 8.65 -6.93
N LEU A 98 13.08 7.86 -6.04
CA LEU A 98 14.54 7.64 -6.00
C LEU A 98 15.03 6.91 -7.26
N GLU A 99 14.28 5.91 -7.74
CA GLU A 99 14.55 5.23 -9.01
C GLU A 99 14.53 6.20 -10.20
N GLN A 100 13.51 7.05 -10.29
CA GLN A 100 13.39 8.08 -11.34
C GLN A 100 14.53 9.10 -11.28
N ALA A 101 14.94 9.48 -10.07
CA ALA A 101 16.07 10.38 -9.84
C ALA A 101 17.44 9.72 -10.04
N ARG A 102 17.49 8.39 -10.24
CA ARG A 102 18.73 7.58 -10.28
C ARG A 102 19.59 7.80 -9.03
N ALA A 103 18.94 7.89 -7.88
CA ALA A 103 19.60 8.02 -6.59
C ALA A 103 20.41 6.76 -6.26
N PRO A 104 21.39 6.84 -5.34
CA PRO A 104 22.13 5.70 -4.84
C PRO A 104 21.21 4.59 -4.33
N VAL A 105 21.59 3.34 -4.58
CA VAL A 105 20.78 2.15 -4.21
C VAL A 105 20.63 2.04 -2.69
N GLU A 106 21.62 2.52 -1.94
CA GLU A 106 21.65 2.50 -0.48
C GLU A 106 20.48 3.28 0.13
N GLU A 107 20.06 4.39 -0.50
CA GLU A 107 18.89 5.15 -0.04
C GLU A 107 17.58 4.36 -0.20
N GLN A 108 17.47 3.56 -1.26
CA GLN A 108 16.31 2.69 -1.49
C GLN A 108 16.32 1.53 -0.50
N THR A 109 17.47 0.88 -0.32
CA THR A 109 17.67 -0.23 0.62
C THR A 109 17.28 0.17 2.04
N ALA A 110 17.70 1.36 2.50
CA ALA A 110 17.36 1.85 3.84
C ALA A 110 15.84 1.98 4.06
N ILE A 111 15.09 2.43 3.05
CA ILE A 111 13.62 2.54 3.12
C ILE A 111 13.00 1.14 3.18
N VAL A 112 13.45 0.22 2.32
CA VAL A 112 12.94 -1.16 2.26
C VAL A 112 13.18 -1.87 3.60
N GLU A 113 14.39 -1.80 4.14
CA GLU A 113 14.74 -2.41 5.42
C GLU A 113 13.88 -1.88 6.57
N TYR A 114 13.72 -0.55 6.65
CA TYR A 114 12.87 0.09 7.65
C TYR A 114 11.41 -0.38 7.53
N ALA A 115 10.85 -0.34 6.32
CA ALA A 115 9.46 -0.69 6.10
C ALA A 115 9.21 -2.18 6.39
N LEU A 116 10.06 -3.09 5.91
CA LEU A 116 9.92 -4.53 6.16
C LEU A 116 10.06 -4.87 7.64
N ALA A 117 10.96 -4.21 8.37
CA ALA A 117 11.09 -4.40 9.82
C ALA A 117 9.80 -4.04 10.57
N ARG A 118 9.16 -2.93 10.20
CA ARG A 118 7.86 -2.52 10.78
C ARG A 118 6.72 -3.42 10.34
N LEU A 119 6.70 -3.88 9.10
CA LEU A 119 5.66 -4.77 8.59
C LEU A 119 5.73 -6.17 9.22
N ALA A 120 6.90 -6.58 9.73
CA ALA A 120 7.05 -7.82 10.49
C ALA A 120 6.41 -7.77 11.89
N GLU A 121 6.10 -6.57 12.41
CA GLU A 121 5.34 -6.43 13.66
C GLU A 121 3.90 -6.93 13.45
N PRO A 122 3.27 -7.52 14.50
CA PRO A 122 1.88 -7.96 14.43
C PRO A 122 0.95 -6.85 13.94
N VAL A 123 0.00 -7.24 13.10
CA VAL A 123 -1.09 -6.38 12.65
C VAL A 123 -2.17 -6.26 13.71
#